data_AF-W5PBQ4-F1
#
_entry.id   AF-W5PBQ4-F1
#
_cell.length_a   1.000
_cell.length_b   1.000
_cell.length_c   1.000
_cell.angle_alpha   90.00
_cell.angle_beta   90.00
_cell.angle_gamma   90.00
#
_symmetry.space_group_name_H-M   'P 1'
#
loop_
_entity.id
_entity.type
_entity.pdbx_description
1 polymer ?
#
loop_
_entity_poly.entity_id
_entity_poly.type
_entity_poly.pdbx_seq_one_letter_code
_entity_poly.pdbx_strand_id
1 'polypeptide(L)'
;MKKALILRALILAAMMSPCGGEDIVADHVGTYGTNVYQTYGASGQFTFEFDGDELFYVDLRKKETVWRLPEFNNITMFEIQSALRNIVMSKRNLDILMKNSNFTPATNDIPEVAVFPKSSVVLGIPNTLICQVDNIFPPVINITWFYNGQFVAEGVTETTFYPKSDHSFLKFSYLTFVPASEDFYDCRVEHWGLEGPLVKHWEPKIPTPTSELTETVVCALGLPMGLMGIVVGTVLILRVRCSGAASRRRRAMSHGLKDGKERKVFISVFTAASGAQDHQPHATWCFR
;
A
#
# COMPACT_ATOMS: atom_id res chain seq x y z
N MET A 1 -23.66 -20.75 40.61
CA MET A 1 -22.56 -21.17 39.71
C MET A 1 -22.42 -20.28 38.47
N LYS A 2 -23.49 -19.92 37.74
CA LYS A 2 -23.40 -19.11 36.50
C LYS A 2 -22.87 -17.68 36.69
N LYS A 3 -23.26 -16.97 37.75
CA LYS A 3 -22.81 -15.58 38.02
C LYS A 3 -21.30 -15.48 38.34
N ALA A 4 -20.74 -16.48 39.04
CA ALA A 4 -19.32 -16.52 39.37
C ALA A 4 -18.44 -16.83 38.14
N LEU A 5 -18.97 -17.61 37.19
CA LEU A 5 -18.29 -17.91 35.93
C LEU A 5 -18.24 -16.67 35.01
N ILE A 6 -19.34 -15.90 34.96
CA ILE A 6 -19.42 -14.64 34.19
C ILE A 6 -18.48 -13.58 34.78
N LEU A 7 -18.41 -13.47 36.11
CA LEU A 7 -17.50 -12.54 36.77
C LEU A 7 -16.03 -12.91 36.53
N ARG A 8 -15.69 -14.21 36.52
CA ARG A 8 -14.34 -14.68 36.17
C ARG A 8 -13.99 -14.41 34.70
N ALA A 9 -14.94 -14.58 33.78
CA ALA A 9 -14.73 -14.29 32.36
C ALA A 9 -14.53 -12.79 32.10
N LEU A 10 -15.27 -11.92 32.80
CA LEU A 10 -15.11 -10.46 32.71
C LEU A 10 -13.76 -9.97 33.27
N ILE A 11 -13.25 -10.61 34.33
CA ILE A 11 -11.93 -10.29 34.88
C ILE A 11 -10.79 -10.75 33.95
N LEU A 12 -10.95 -11.90 33.27
CA LEU A 12 -9.98 -12.35 32.26
C LEU A 12 -9.97 -11.46 31.00
N ALA A 13 -11.12 -10.92 30.59
CA ALA A 13 -11.18 -10.01 29.45
C ALA A 13 -10.54 -8.64 29.75
N ALA A 14 -10.61 -8.16 31.00
CA ALA A 14 -9.98 -6.90 31.40
C ALA A 14 -8.44 -6.95 31.46
N MET A 15 -7.85 -8.15 31.56
CA MET A 15 -6.39 -8.35 31.53
C MET A 15 -5.84 -8.51 30.10
N MET A 16 -6.72 -8.53 29.09
CA MET A 16 -6.37 -8.55 27.66
C MET A 16 -6.65 -7.21 26.99
N SER A 17 -6.53 -6.11 27.75
CA SER A 17 -6.38 -4.81 27.12
C SER A 17 -5.05 -4.85 26.37
N PRO A 18 -5.00 -4.61 25.05
CA PRO A 18 -3.75 -4.33 24.40
C PRO A 18 -3.14 -3.15 25.15
N CYS A 19 -2.00 -3.34 25.79
CA CYS A 19 -1.11 -2.24 26.12
C CYS A 19 -0.54 -1.71 24.79
N GLY A 20 -1.40 -1.21 23.91
CA GLY A 20 -0.97 -0.27 22.89
C GLY A 20 -0.63 0.99 23.66
N GLY A 21 0.66 1.35 23.69
CA GLY A 21 1.04 2.68 24.11
C GLY A 21 0.24 3.69 23.29
N GLU A 22 -0.32 4.69 23.94
CA GLU A 22 -0.93 5.82 23.24
C GLU A 22 0.16 6.43 22.35
N ASP A 23 -0.09 6.56 21.05
CA ASP A 23 0.86 7.21 20.14
C ASP A 23 1.13 8.62 20.67
N ILE A 24 2.41 8.97 20.82
CA ILE A 24 2.80 10.31 21.24
C ILE A 24 2.40 11.26 20.12
N VAL A 25 1.37 12.08 20.36
CA VAL A 25 0.93 13.11 19.43
C VAL A 25 1.80 14.35 19.63
N ALA A 26 2.66 14.63 18.67
CA ALA A 26 3.48 15.84 18.59
C ALA A 26 3.44 16.39 17.17
N ASP A 27 3.58 17.71 17.02
CA ASP A 27 3.62 18.36 15.69
C ASP A 27 4.87 17.96 14.90
N HIS A 28 6.00 17.83 15.59
CA HIS A 28 7.28 17.40 15.04
C HIS A 28 8.05 16.53 16.03
N VAL A 29 8.80 15.55 15.52
CA VAL A 29 9.64 14.64 16.31
C VAL A 29 11.05 14.61 15.73
N GLY A 30 12.01 15.15 16.49
CA GLY A 30 13.43 15.04 16.17
C GLY A 30 14.12 13.96 17.00
N THR A 31 14.78 13.02 16.34
CA THR A 31 15.58 11.96 16.98
C THR A 31 17.06 12.22 16.70
N TYR A 32 17.75 12.81 17.68
CA TYR A 32 19.13 13.25 17.53
C TYR A 32 20.10 12.28 18.21
N GLY A 33 20.56 11.28 17.45
CA GLY A 33 21.61 10.36 17.88
C GLY A 33 21.08 8.97 18.17
N THR A 34 20.34 8.40 17.22
CA THR A 34 20.04 6.97 17.21
C THR A 34 21.35 6.20 17.09
N ASN A 35 21.62 5.31 18.04
CA ASN A 35 22.81 4.46 18.05
C ASN A 35 22.38 3.00 17.97
N VAL A 36 22.91 2.28 16.98
CA VAL A 36 22.78 0.83 16.88
C VAL A 36 24.18 0.23 16.97
N TYR A 37 24.36 -0.80 17.80
CA TYR A 37 25.61 -1.57 17.85
C TYR A 37 25.30 -3.05 17.90
N GLN A 38 26.04 -3.84 17.13
CA GLN A 38 25.87 -5.28 17.02
C GLN A 38 27.22 -5.98 16.85
N THR A 39 27.27 -7.26 17.20
CA THR A 39 28.50 -8.06 17.16
C THR A 39 28.80 -8.66 15.78
N TYR A 40 27.83 -8.64 14.85
CA TYR A 40 27.96 -9.19 13.50
C TYR A 40 27.98 -8.08 12.44
N GLY A 41 28.77 -8.24 11.37
CA GLY A 41 28.80 -7.31 10.22
C GLY A 41 29.50 -5.97 10.49
N ALA A 42 29.04 -4.90 9.82
CA ALA A 42 29.52 -3.54 10.06
C ALA A 42 29.12 -3.10 11.46
N SER A 43 30.10 -2.92 12.35
CA SER A 43 29.91 -2.80 13.79
C SER A 43 29.45 -1.38 14.20
N GLY A 44 28.20 -1.06 13.88
CA GLY A 44 27.46 0.08 14.43
C GLY A 44 26.89 1.05 13.40
N GLN A 45 25.87 1.81 13.81
CA GLN A 45 25.21 2.86 13.03
C GLN A 45 24.90 4.06 13.94
N PHE A 46 25.06 5.27 13.39
CA PHE A 46 24.67 6.52 14.03
C PHE A 46 23.86 7.37 13.05
N THR A 47 22.64 7.75 13.42
CA THR A 47 21.73 8.56 12.58
C THR A 47 21.06 9.68 13.36
N PHE A 48 20.73 10.75 12.64
CA PHE A 48 19.81 11.80 13.07
C PHE A 48 18.58 11.76 12.16
N GLU A 49 17.39 11.86 12.75
CA GLU A 49 16.12 11.80 12.03
C GLU A 49 15.21 12.95 12.46
N PHE A 50 14.33 13.39 11.56
CA PHE A 50 13.31 14.39 11.81
C PHE A 50 12.02 14.00 11.08
N ASP A 51 10.91 13.89 11.83
CA ASP A 51 9.60 13.45 11.34
C ASP A 51 9.62 12.11 10.57
N GLY A 52 10.54 11.22 10.96
CA GLY A 52 10.73 9.90 10.35
C GLY A 52 11.69 9.88 9.15
N ASP A 53 12.16 11.05 8.70
CA ASP A 53 13.15 11.16 7.63
C ASP A 53 14.58 11.27 8.17
N GLU A 54 15.52 10.58 7.53
CA GLU A 54 16.94 10.64 7.86
C GLU A 54 17.49 12.01 7.45
N LEU A 55 18.11 12.73 8.39
CA LEU A 55 18.86 13.94 8.09
C LEU A 55 20.26 13.59 7.59
N PHE A 56 20.96 12.75 8.34
CA PHE A 56 22.28 12.23 8.00
C PHE A 56 22.60 10.97 8.79
N TYR A 57 23.61 10.26 8.32
CA TYR A 57 24.31 9.23 9.09
C TYR A 57 25.81 9.53 9.14
N VAL A 58 26.52 8.87 10.06
CA VAL A 58 27.99 8.92 10.11
C VAL A 58 28.56 7.64 9.52
N ASP A 59 29.32 7.74 8.43
CA ASP A 59 30.13 6.61 7.94
C ASP A 59 31.28 6.41 8.93
N LEU A 60 31.15 5.40 9.80
CA LEU A 60 32.13 5.12 10.85
C LEU A 60 33.50 4.69 10.31
N ARG A 61 33.56 4.18 9.07
CA ARG A 61 34.82 3.75 8.45
C ARG A 61 35.57 4.93 7.86
N LYS A 62 34.87 5.75 7.08
CA LYS A 62 35.44 6.95 6.46
C LYS A 62 35.53 8.13 7.42
N LYS A 63 34.82 8.06 8.56
CA LYS A 63 34.71 9.12 9.57
C LYS A 63 34.20 10.42 8.97
N GLU A 64 33.14 10.32 8.17
CA GLU A 64 32.48 11.45 7.52
C GLU A 64 30.98 11.48 7.85
N THR A 65 30.41 12.68 7.89
CA THR A 65 28.96 12.87 7.96
C THR A 65 28.40 12.82 6.55
N VAL A 66 27.47 11.90 6.31
CA VAL A 66 26.80 11.74 5.02
C VAL A 66 25.37 12.24 5.15
N TRP A 67 25.11 13.40 4.56
CA TRP A 67 23.78 14.02 4.56
C TRP A 67 22.86 13.35 3.55
N ARG A 68 21.61 13.09 3.96
CA ARG A 68 20.58 12.53 3.08
C ARG A 68 20.27 13.44 1.90
N LEU A 69 20.26 14.75 2.17
CA LEU A 69 20.14 15.84 1.21
C LEU A 69 21.40 16.72 1.30
N PRO A 70 22.20 16.84 0.23
CA PRO A 70 23.45 17.61 0.25
C PRO A 70 23.29 19.08 0.69
N GLU A 71 22.11 19.67 0.46
CA GLU A 71 21.78 21.04 0.79
C GLU A 71 21.86 21.31 2.30
N PHE A 72 21.57 20.30 3.13
CA PHE A 72 21.64 20.42 4.59
C PHE A 72 23.06 20.64 5.10
N ASN A 73 24.07 20.13 4.39
CA ASN A 73 25.48 20.37 4.72
C ASN A 73 25.90 21.84 4.62
N ASN A 74 25.13 22.67 3.90
CA ASN A 74 25.39 24.10 3.79
C ASN A 74 24.78 24.92 4.95
N ILE A 75 23.85 24.32 5.70
CA ILE A 75 23.05 25.01 6.72
C ILE A 75 23.53 24.63 8.13
N THR A 76 23.94 23.38 8.30
CA THR A 76 24.31 22.82 9.61
C THR A 76 25.51 21.88 9.48
N MET A 77 26.25 21.75 10.58
CA MET A 77 27.41 20.88 10.70
C MET A 77 27.27 20.00 11.93
N PHE A 78 27.81 18.78 11.86
CA PHE A 78 27.80 17.83 12.97
C PHE A 78 29.23 17.47 13.40
N GLU A 79 29.49 17.47 14.71
CA GLU A 79 30.77 17.05 15.27
C GLU A 79 30.84 15.52 15.37
N ILE A 80 31.52 14.90 14.40
CA ILE A 80 31.66 13.45 14.26
C ILE A 80 32.21 12.76 15.52
N GLN A 81 33.04 13.45 16.32
CA GLN A 81 33.61 12.89 17.56
C GLN A 81 32.53 12.49 18.57
N SER A 82 31.39 13.20 18.60
CA SER A 82 30.26 12.86 19.45
C SER A 82 29.69 11.49 19.08
N ALA A 83 29.44 11.25 17.79
CA ALA A 83 28.97 9.96 17.29
C ALA A 83 29.96 8.83 17.60
N LEU A 84 31.25 9.04 17.35
CA LEU A 84 32.29 8.03 17.61
C LEU A 84 32.35 7.64 19.10
N ARG A 85 32.22 8.61 20.02
CA ARG A 85 32.15 8.33 21.46
C ARG A 85 30.91 7.52 21.81
N ASN A 86 29.76 7.87 21.25
CA ASN A 86 28.51 7.14 21.50
C ASN A 86 28.57 5.69 20.99
N ILE A 87 29.19 5.44 19.84
CA ILE A 87 29.40 4.08 19.33
C ILE A 87 30.32 3.26 20.24
N VAL A 88 31.42 3.85 20.73
CA VAL A 88 32.32 3.18 21.68
C VAL A 88 31.59 2.84 22.99
N MET A 89 30.73 3.74 23.48
CA MET A 89 29.90 3.49 24.66
C MET A 89 28.85 2.42 24.39
N SER A 90 28.20 2.43 23.23
CA SER A 90 27.21 1.42 22.83
C SER A 90 27.83 0.03 22.77
N LYS A 91 29.07 -0.10 22.26
CA LYS A 91 29.84 -1.35 22.32
C LYS A 91 30.01 -1.86 23.75
N ARG A 92 30.50 -1.00 24.66
CA ARG A 92 30.72 -1.37 26.07
C ARG A 92 29.42 -1.79 26.75
N ASN A 93 28.34 -1.05 26.48
CA ASN A 93 27.02 -1.36 27.02
C ASN A 93 26.51 -2.70 26.51
N LEU A 94 26.68 -2.99 25.20
CA LEU A 94 26.31 -4.28 24.62
C LEU A 94 27.09 -5.43 25.28
N ASP A 95 28.41 -5.29 25.48
CA ASP A 95 29.24 -6.31 26.14
C ASP A 95 28.75 -6.64 27.57
N ILE A 96 28.24 -5.63 28.29
CA ILE A 96 27.65 -5.79 29.63
C ILE A 96 26.28 -6.45 29.54
N LEU A 97 25.40 -5.96 28.65
CA LEU A 97 24.05 -6.50 28.48
C LEU A 97 24.06 -7.96 28.04
N MET A 98 24.97 -8.35 27.14
CA MET A 98 25.15 -9.75 26.74
C MET A 98 25.52 -10.64 27.92
N LYS A 99 26.38 -10.20 28.83
CA LYS A 99 26.70 -10.98 30.05
C LYS A 99 25.51 -11.07 30.99
N ASN A 100 24.81 -9.95 31.20
CA ASN A 100 23.65 -9.88 32.09
C ASN A 100 22.46 -10.73 31.59
N SER A 101 22.30 -10.87 30.27
CA SER A 101 21.28 -11.72 29.65
C SER A 101 21.71 -13.19 29.50
N ASN A 102 22.85 -13.60 30.07
CA ASN A 102 23.45 -14.91 29.85
C ASN A 102 23.61 -15.27 28.36
N PHE A 103 24.01 -14.29 27.55
CA PHE A 103 24.24 -14.41 26.12
C PHE A 103 23.00 -14.84 25.32
N THR A 104 21.80 -14.45 25.78
CA THR A 104 20.56 -14.68 25.02
C THR A 104 20.64 -13.93 23.68
N PRO A 105 20.53 -14.62 22.52
CA PRO A 105 20.58 -13.98 21.21
C PRO A 105 19.28 -13.23 20.88
N ALA A 106 19.37 -12.30 19.93
CA ALA A 106 18.19 -11.69 19.34
C ALA A 106 17.36 -12.75 18.59
N THR A 107 16.03 -12.65 18.68
CA THR A 107 15.12 -13.44 17.84
C THR A 107 15.01 -12.75 16.48
N ASN A 108 15.08 -13.49 15.38
CA ASN A 108 14.96 -12.91 14.05
C ASN A 108 13.47 -12.72 13.70
N ASP A 109 13.14 -11.56 13.16
CA ASP A 109 11.84 -11.28 12.56
C ASP A 109 11.86 -11.52 11.05
N ILE A 110 10.68 -11.68 10.47
CA ILE A 110 10.51 -11.89 9.03
C ILE A 110 10.25 -10.54 8.37
N PRO A 111 11.12 -10.05 7.46
CA PRO A 111 10.93 -8.76 6.83
C PRO A 111 9.79 -8.78 5.82
N GLU A 112 9.11 -7.64 5.70
CA GLU A 112 8.05 -7.40 4.72
C GLU A 112 8.59 -6.53 3.58
N VAL A 113 8.31 -6.90 2.33
CA VAL A 113 8.89 -6.24 1.16
C VAL A 113 7.82 -5.72 0.22
N ALA A 114 7.93 -4.45 -0.16
CA ALA A 114 7.11 -3.80 -1.17
C ALA A 114 7.99 -3.17 -2.24
N VAL A 115 7.57 -3.28 -3.51
CA VAL A 115 8.25 -2.65 -4.65
C VAL A 115 7.26 -1.77 -5.40
N PHE A 116 7.62 -0.50 -5.59
CA PHE A 116 6.78 0.48 -6.26
C PHE A 116 7.63 1.59 -6.92
N PRO A 117 7.15 2.22 -8.00
CA PRO A 117 7.85 3.33 -8.63
C PRO A 117 7.68 4.62 -7.82
N LYS A 118 8.69 5.50 -7.87
CA LYS A 118 8.67 6.82 -7.23
C LYS A 118 7.55 7.71 -7.76
N SER A 119 7.22 7.60 -9.04
CA SER A 119 6.18 8.36 -9.72
C SER A 119 5.45 7.50 -10.75
N SER A 120 4.34 8.00 -11.30
CA SER A 120 3.60 7.34 -12.38
C SER A 120 4.52 6.94 -13.54
N VAL A 121 4.37 5.71 -14.02
CA VAL A 121 5.24 5.14 -15.04
C VAL A 121 4.84 5.63 -16.43
N VAL A 122 5.79 6.19 -17.16
CA VAL A 122 5.67 6.55 -18.57
C VAL A 122 6.85 5.94 -19.32
N LEU A 123 6.57 5.19 -20.40
CA LEU A 123 7.60 4.51 -21.18
C LEU A 123 8.63 5.50 -21.73
N GLY A 124 9.91 5.17 -21.64
CA GLY A 124 11.02 6.01 -22.09
C GLY A 124 11.35 7.22 -21.21
N ILE A 125 10.56 7.52 -20.16
CA ILE A 125 10.86 8.59 -19.20
C ILE A 125 11.54 8.01 -17.96
N PRO A 126 12.75 8.47 -17.58
CA PRO A 126 13.45 7.96 -16.40
C PRO A 126 12.62 8.01 -15.12
N ASN A 127 12.73 6.96 -14.31
CA ASN A 127 12.04 6.82 -13.02
C ASN A 127 12.95 6.07 -12.02
N THR A 128 12.46 5.86 -10.81
CA THR A 128 13.16 5.13 -9.74
C THR A 128 12.22 4.10 -9.14
N LEU A 129 12.63 2.83 -9.12
CA LEU A 129 11.97 1.82 -8.32
C LEU A 129 12.45 1.90 -6.88
N ILE A 130 11.51 1.75 -5.96
CA ILE A 130 11.74 1.77 -4.52
C ILE A 130 11.41 0.37 -4.02
N CYS A 131 12.40 -0.30 -3.44
CA CYS A 131 12.20 -1.50 -2.63
C CYS A 131 12.22 -1.08 -1.17
N GLN A 132 11.03 -1.02 -0.57
CA GLN A 132 10.84 -0.79 0.84
C GLN A 132 10.87 -2.14 1.56
N VAL A 133 11.74 -2.27 2.54
CA VAL A 133 11.82 -3.44 3.41
C VAL A 133 11.53 -3.01 4.84
N ASP A 134 10.44 -3.52 5.40
CA ASP A 134 9.99 -3.26 6.76
C ASP A 134 10.12 -4.50 7.65
N ASN A 135 9.90 -4.35 8.95
CA ASN A 135 9.96 -5.41 9.96
C ASN A 135 11.32 -6.14 9.99
N ILE A 136 12.41 -5.39 9.83
CA ILE A 136 13.76 -5.93 9.82
C ILE A 136 14.25 -6.03 11.26
N PHE A 137 14.49 -7.23 11.77
CA PHE A 137 15.22 -7.40 13.03
C PHE A 137 15.95 -8.76 13.06
N PRO A 138 17.26 -8.81 13.39
CA PRO A 138 18.16 -7.68 13.63
C PRO A 138 18.45 -6.86 12.35
N PRO A 139 19.07 -5.66 12.46
CA PRO A 139 19.38 -4.77 11.32
C PRO A 139 20.58 -5.28 10.52
N VAL A 140 20.40 -6.46 9.91
CA VAL A 140 21.33 -7.10 8.98
C VAL A 140 20.50 -7.61 7.81
N ILE A 141 20.75 -7.09 6.61
CA ILE A 141 19.99 -7.46 5.43
C ILE A 141 20.84 -7.33 4.18
N ASN A 142 20.58 -8.15 3.17
CA ASN A 142 21.16 -8.04 1.84
C ASN A 142 20.03 -7.79 0.83
N ILE A 143 20.06 -6.64 0.16
CA ILE A 143 19.07 -6.24 -0.85
C ILE A 143 19.78 -6.17 -2.19
N THR A 144 19.26 -6.85 -3.19
CA THR A 144 19.85 -6.91 -4.52
C THR A 144 18.78 -6.71 -5.59
N TRP A 145 19.16 -6.07 -6.68
CA TRP A 145 18.27 -5.83 -7.81
C TRP A 145 18.62 -6.73 -8.98
N PHE A 146 17.58 -7.19 -9.67
CA PHE A 146 17.70 -7.91 -10.93
C PHE A 146 16.85 -7.21 -12.00
N TYR A 147 17.39 -7.13 -13.21
CA TYR A 147 16.74 -6.64 -14.41
C TYR A 147 16.69 -7.77 -15.42
N ASN A 148 15.50 -8.17 -15.84
CA ASN A 148 15.30 -9.30 -16.76
C ASN A 148 16.08 -10.57 -16.32
N GLY A 149 16.08 -10.84 -15.01
CA GLY A 149 16.78 -11.98 -14.39
C GLY A 149 18.30 -11.82 -14.21
N GLN A 150 18.90 -10.69 -14.60
CA GLN A 150 20.33 -10.42 -14.44
C GLN A 150 20.58 -9.46 -13.27
N PHE A 151 21.61 -9.73 -12.47
CA PHE A 151 22.01 -8.87 -11.35
C PHE A 151 22.43 -7.48 -11.84
N VAL A 152 21.95 -6.43 -11.17
CA VAL A 152 22.30 -5.03 -11.45
C VAL A 152 22.72 -4.31 -10.18
N ALA A 153 23.88 -3.65 -10.25
CA ALA A 153 24.38 -2.77 -9.19
C ALA A 153 24.44 -1.29 -9.64
N GLU A 154 24.44 -1.02 -10.94
CA GLU A 154 24.47 0.34 -11.46
C GLU A 154 23.13 1.05 -11.17
N GLY A 155 23.22 2.31 -10.73
CA GLY A 155 22.03 3.09 -10.36
C GLY A 155 21.34 2.64 -9.06
N VAL A 156 21.93 1.68 -8.33
CA VAL A 156 21.42 1.23 -7.03
C VAL A 156 21.96 2.11 -5.92
N THR A 157 21.07 2.56 -5.03
CA THR A 157 21.44 3.26 -3.79
C THR A 157 20.60 2.73 -2.63
N GLU A 158 21.10 2.81 -1.41
CA GLU A 158 20.42 2.33 -0.21
C GLU A 158 20.50 3.36 0.91
N THR A 159 19.50 3.34 1.79
CA THR A 159 19.53 4.09 3.04
C THR A 159 20.24 3.31 4.15
N THR A 160 20.45 3.96 5.28
CA THR A 160 20.72 3.23 6.53
C THR A 160 19.42 2.61 7.08
N PHE A 161 19.50 1.94 8.24
CA PHE A 161 18.32 1.38 8.91
C PHE A 161 17.59 2.46 9.70
N TYR A 162 16.32 2.69 9.39
CA TYR A 162 15.43 3.57 10.14
C TYR A 162 14.84 2.81 11.33
N PRO A 163 15.02 3.28 12.57
CA PRO A 163 14.39 2.68 13.74
C PRO A 163 12.88 2.91 13.70
N LYS A 164 12.11 1.91 14.13
CA LYS A 164 10.67 2.03 14.37
C LYS A 164 10.34 2.01 15.85
N SER A 165 9.11 2.41 16.17
CA SER A 165 8.59 2.44 17.54
C SER A 165 8.51 1.05 18.20
N ASP A 166 8.35 -0.01 17.40
CA ASP A 166 8.35 -1.41 17.83
C ASP A 166 9.76 -2.03 17.94
N HIS A 167 10.82 -1.22 17.78
CA HIS A 167 12.23 -1.63 17.77
C HIS A 167 12.68 -2.47 16.57
N SER A 168 11.79 -2.72 15.60
CA SER A 168 12.18 -3.21 14.27
C SER A 168 12.82 -2.08 13.45
N PHE A 169 13.34 -2.42 12.27
CA PHE A 169 13.95 -1.47 11.37
C PHE A 169 13.26 -1.47 10.00
N LEU A 170 13.29 -0.29 9.37
CA LEU A 170 12.88 -0.05 7.99
C LEU A 170 14.11 0.32 7.16
N LYS A 171 14.17 -0.13 5.90
CA LYS A 171 15.26 0.24 4.98
C LYS A 171 14.73 0.36 3.56
N PHE A 172 15.30 1.29 2.79
CA PHE A 172 14.97 1.48 1.39
C PHE A 172 16.18 1.19 0.50
N SER A 173 15.91 0.51 -0.61
CA SER A 173 16.81 0.42 -1.75
C SER A 173 16.14 1.04 -2.97
N TYR A 174 16.91 1.78 -3.77
CA TYR A 174 16.44 2.51 -4.94
C TYR A 174 17.18 2.02 -6.17
N LEU A 175 16.47 1.84 -7.28
CA LEU A 175 17.05 1.55 -8.59
C LEU A 175 16.55 2.56 -9.61
N THR A 176 17.47 3.35 -10.19
CA THR A 176 17.13 4.21 -11.34
C THR A 176 16.97 3.37 -12.59
N PHE A 177 15.89 3.59 -13.35
CA PHE A 177 15.61 2.83 -14.57
C PHE A 177 14.86 3.68 -15.61
N VAL A 178 14.83 3.19 -16.85
CA VAL A 178 14.00 3.74 -17.92
C VAL A 178 12.95 2.68 -18.27
N PRO A 179 11.65 2.92 -18.02
CA PRO A 179 10.61 1.92 -18.24
C PRO A 179 10.46 1.52 -19.71
N ALA A 180 10.40 0.22 -19.97
CA ALA A 180 10.07 -0.39 -21.26
C ALA A 180 9.00 -1.47 -21.10
N SER A 181 8.26 -1.80 -22.17
CA SER A 181 7.04 -2.62 -22.07
C SER A 181 7.26 -4.07 -21.63
N GLU A 182 8.39 -4.66 -21.99
CA GLU A 182 8.69 -6.09 -21.76
C GLU A 182 9.69 -6.30 -20.63
N ASP A 183 10.09 -5.22 -19.97
CA ASP A 183 11.13 -5.26 -18.95
C ASP A 183 10.52 -5.51 -17.57
N PHE A 184 11.18 -6.37 -16.81
CA PHE A 184 10.81 -6.63 -15.42
C PHE A 184 12.00 -6.50 -14.49
N TYR A 185 11.67 -6.23 -13.24
CA TYR A 185 12.63 -5.96 -12.19
C TYR A 185 12.27 -6.79 -10.96
N ASP A 186 13.27 -7.34 -10.29
CA ASP A 186 13.08 -8.06 -9.04
C ASP A 186 13.93 -7.42 -7.94
N CYS A 187 13.30 -7.08 -6.83
CA CYS A 187 14.00 -6.82 -5.58
C CYS A 187 14.13 -8.15 -4.82
N ARG A 188 15.36 -8.62 -4.64
CA ARG A 188 15.68 -9.81 -3.87
C ARG A 188 16.24 -9.42 -2.51
N VAL A 189 15.61 -9.93 -1.46
CA VAL A 189 15.93 -9.65 -0.06
C VAL A 189 16.33 -10.94 0.65
N GLU A 190 17.47 -10.89 1.33
CA GLU A 190 17.96 -11.97 2.19
C GLU A 190 18.13 -11.47 3.62
N HIS A 191 17.59 -12.23 4.56
CA HIS A 191 17.58 -11.94 5.99
C HIS A 191 17.54 -13.25 6.78
N TRP A 192 18.05 -13.27 8.01
CA TRP A 192 18.15 -14.48 8.85
C TRP A 192 16.82 -15.05 9.33
N GLY A 193 15.74 -14.27 9.28
CA GLY A 193 14.38 -14.72 9.56
C GLY A 193 13.74 -15.47 8.39
N LEU A 194 14.34 -15.42 7.19
CA LEU A 194 13.81 -16.08 5.99
C LEU A 194 14.47 -17.44 5.76
N GLU A 195 13.69 -18.44 5.34
CA GLU A 195 14.22 -19.75 4.92
C GLU A 195 14.98 -19.69 3.58
N GLY A 196 14.73 -18.66 2.78
CA GLY A 196 15.36 -18.41 1.49
C GLY A 196 15.15 -16.96 1.04
N PRO A 197 15.74 -16.55 -0.09
CA PRO A 197 15.59 -15.17 -0.56
C PRO A 197 14.13 -14.85 -0.87
N LEU A 198 13.63 -13.74 -0.33
CA LEU A 198 12.33 -13.19 -0.67
C LEU A 198 12.48 -12.33 -1.94
N VAL A 199 11.76 -12.68 -3.00
CA VAL A 199 11.80 -11.97 -4.28
C VAL A 199 10.49 -11.23 -4.50
N LYS A 200 10.57 -9.92 -4.75
CA LYS A 200 9.44 -9.09 -5.16
C LYS A 200 9.62 -8.61 -6.59
N HIS A 201 8.76 -9.17 -7.43
CA HIS A 201 8.68 -8.87 -8.85
C HIS A 201 7.91 -7.58 -9.11
N TRP A 202 8.37 -6.82 -10.10
CA TRP A 202 7.72 -5.62 -10.58
C TRP A 202 7.85 -5.52 -12.10
N GLU A 203 6.74 -5.18 -12.74
CA GLU A 203 6.65 -4.92 -14.18
C GLU A 203 5.83 -3.65 -14.44
N PRO A 204 6.12 -2.88 -15.49
CA PRO A 204 5.30 -1.75 -15.89
C PRO A 204 3.87 -2.19 -16.24
N LYS A 205 2.86 -1.63 -15.55
CA LYS A 205 1.46 -1.80 -15.94
C LYS A 205 1.17 -0.93 -17.15
N ILE A 206 1.35 -1.50 -18.34
CA ILE A 206 0.94 -0.83 -19.59
C ILE A 206 -0.58 -0.94 -19.69
N PRO A 207 -1.30 0.15 -20.00
CA PRO A 207 -2.66 0.02 -20.47
C PRO A 207 -2.61 -0.85 -21.73
N THR A 208 -3.14 -2.08 -21.64
CA THR A 208 -3.34 -2.88 -22.84
C THR A 208 -4.19 -2.03 -23.78
N PRO A 209 -3.82 -1.86 -25.05
CA PRO A 209 -4.76 -1.33 -26.02
C PRO A 209 -5.91 -2.32 -25.99
N THR A 210 -7.05 -1.92 -25.42
CA THR A 210 -8.31 -2.64 -25.57
C THR A 210 -8.44 -2.88 -27.05
N SER A 211 -8.28 -4.13 -27.47
CA SER A 211 -8.35 -4.49 -28.88
C SER A 211 -9.65 -3.89 -29.39
N GLU A 212 -9.62 -2.99 -30.37
CA GLU A 212 -10.84 -2.37 -30.91
C GLU A 212 -11.91 -3.41 -31.28
N LEU A 213 -11.48 -4.67 -31.48
CA LEU A 213 -12.32 -5.85 -31.64
C LEU A 213 -13.28 -6.10 -30.47
N THR A 214 -12.90 -5.89 -29.20
CA THR A 214 -13.80 -6.16 -28.06
C THR A 214 -14.87 -5.08 -27.92
N GLU A 215 -14.54 -3.80 -28.13
CA GLU A 215 -15.54 -2.73 -28.11
C GLU A 215 -16.48 -2.79 -29.31
N THR A 216 -15.96 -3.08 -30.51
CA THR A 216 -16.80 -3.27 -31.70
C THR A 216 -17.70 -4.49 -31.59
N VAL A 217 -17.23 -5.61 -31.02
CA VAL A 217 -18.06 -6.80 -30.78
C VAL A 217 -19.14 -6.53 -29.72
N VAL A 218 -18.81 -5.85 -28.63
CA VAL A 218 -19.78 -5.49 -27.58
C VAL A 218 -20.86 -4.53 -28.13
N CYS A 219 -20.47 -3.53 -28.93
CA CYS A 219 -21.43 -2.64 -29.59
C CYS A 219 -22.26 -3.36 -30.67
N ALA A 220 -21.64 -4.19 -31.52
CA ALA A 220 -22.30 -4.89 -32.61
C ALA A 220 -23.31 -5.95 -32.11
N LEU A 221 -23.02 -6.60 -30.99
CA LEU A 221 -23.94 -7.58 -30.37
C LEU A 221 -24.94 -6.91 -29.43
N GLY A 222 -24.56 -5.84 -28.73
CA GLY A 222 -25.42 -5.13 -27.78
C GLY A 222 -26.60 -4.40 -28.43
N LEU A 223 -26.37 -3.76 -29.58
CA LEU A 223 -27.41 -3.03 -30.32
C LEU A 223 -28.61 -3.91 -30.76
N PRO A 224 -28.43 -5.06 -31.44
CA PRO A 224 -29.55 -5.90 -31.84
C PRO A 224 -30.27 -6.52 -30.64
N MET A 225 -29.55 -6.91 -29.57
CA MET A 225 -30.17 -7.42 -28.35
C MET A 225 -31.04 -6.36 -27.66
N GLY A 226 -30.58 -5.11 -27.59
CA GLY A 226 -31.35 -3.98 -27.06
C GLY A 226 -32.61 -3.68 -27.86
N LEU A 227 -32.51 -3.66 -29.20
CA LEU A 227 -33.65 -3.44 -30.09
C LEU A 227 -34.71 -4.55 -29.95
N MET A 228 -34.29 -5.81 -29.86
CA MET A 228 -35.21 -6.93 -29.63
C MET A 228 -35.93 -6.80 -28.28
N GLY A 229 -35.24 -6.35 -27.23
CA GLY A 229 -35.86 -6.07 -25.93
C GLY A 229 -36.95 -5.00 -26.01
N ILE A 230 -36.72 -3.93 -26.78
CA ILE A 230 -37.71 -2.85 -26.98
C ILE A 230 -38.94 -3.35 -27.75
N VAL A 231 -38.73 -4.13 -28.81
CA VAL A 231 -39.84 -4.70 -29.61
C VAL A 231 -40.68 -5.65 -28.75
N VAL A 232 -40.05 -6.56 -28.01
CA VAL A 232 -40.77 -7.49 -27.13
C VAL A 232 -41.50 -6.74 -26.02
N GLY A 233 -40.85 -5.75 -25.40
CA GLY A 233 -41.45 -4.91 -24.36
C GLY A 233 -42.67 -4.13 -24.84
N THR A 234 -42.58 -3.51 -26.01
CA THR A 234 -43.70 -2.77 -26.62
C THR A 234 -44.87 -3.69 -26.98
N VAL A 235 -44.60 -4.88 -27.54
CA VAL A 235 -45.65 -5.89 -27.81
C VAL A 235 -46.34 -6.34 -26.52
N LEU A 236 -45.59 -6.61 -25.45
CA LEU A 236 -46.17 -6.99 -24.16
C LEU A 236 -47.05 -5.88 -23.58
N ILE A 237 -46.59 -4.63 -23.64
CA ILE A 237 -47.37 -3.47 -23.17
C ILE A 237 -48.66 -3.30 -23.99
N LEU A 238 -48.60 -3.44 -25.31
CA LEU A 238 -49.77 -3.36 -26.19
C LEU A 238 -50.74 -4.51 -25.93
N ARG A 239 -50.24 -5.74 -25.74
CA ARG A 239 -51.06 -6.91 -25.37
C ARG A 239 -51.79 -6.68 -24.05
N VAL A 240 -51.12 -6.11 -23.04
CA VAL A 240 -51.76 -5.77 -21.75
C VAL A 240 -52.80 -4.66 -21.92
N ARG A 241 -52.53 -3.62 -22.73
CA ARG A 241 -53.49 -2.53 -23.01
C ARG A 241 -54.71 -2.97 -23.84
N CYS A 242 -54.53 -3.83 -24.84
CA CYS A 242 -55.63 -4.37 -25.66
C CYS A 242 -56.46 -5.41 -24.90
N SER A 243 -55.83 -6.24 -24.05
CA SER A 243 -56.56 -7.17 -23.16
C SER A 243 -57.34 -6.43 -22.07
N GLY A 244 -56.84 -5.27 -21.63
CA GLY A 244 -57.55 -4.33 -20.75
C GLY A 244 -58.67 -3.52 -21.43
N ALA A 245 -58.69 -3.45 -22.76
CA ALA A 245 -59.78 -2.86 -23.54
C ALA A 245 -60.90 -3.89 -23.81
N ALA A 246 -60.55 -5.17 -24.01
CA ALA A 246 -61.52 -6.26 -24.12
C ALA A 246 -62.32 -6.51 -22.82
N SER A 247 -61.72 -6.24 -21.65
CA SER A 247 -62.43 -6.32 -20.36
C SER A 247 -63.27 -5.08 -20.02
N ARG A 248 -63.05 -3.94 -20.70
CA ARG A 248 -63.80 -2.70 -20.46
C ARG A 248 -65.14 -2.62 -21.20
N ARG A 249 -65.42 -3.54 -22.14
CA ARG A 249 -66.72 -3.64 -22.84
C ARG A 249 -67.77 -4.48 -22.11
N ARG A 250 -67.44 -5.10 -20.96
CA ARG A 250 -68.41 -5.83 -20.10
C ARG A 250 -68.85 -5.09 -18.84
N ARG A 251 -68.44 -3.83 -18.65
CA ARG A 251 -68.86 -3.00 -17.51
C ARG A 251 -69.42 -1.66 -18.00
N ALA A 252 -70.39 -1.74 -18.90
CA ALA A 252 -71.28 -0.65 -19.27
C ALA A 252 -72.71 -1.03 -18.89
N MET A 253 -72.95 -1.31 -17.61
CA MET A 253 -74.25 -1.21 -16.97
C MET A 253 -74.01 -1.12 -15.46
N SER A 254 -74.41 0.02 -14.92
CA SER A 254 -74.65 0.34 -13.51
C SER A 254 -73.89 1.60 -13.11
N HIS A 255 -74.60 2.72 -13.24
CA HIS A 255 -74.35 3.96 -12.54
C HIS A 255 -74.18 3.72 -11.04
N GLY A 256 -73.36 4.54 -10.38
CA GLY A 256 -73.34 4.63 -8.93
C GLY A 256 -72.04 5.18 -8.35
N LEU A 257 -71.96 6.52 -8.30
CA LEU A 257 -71.50 7.32 -7.16
C LEU A 257 -70.48 6.70 -6.18
N LYS A 258 -69.28 7.32 -6.10
CA LYS A 258 -68.57 7.78 -4.89
C LYS A 258 -67.04 7.60 -4.95
N ASP A 259 -66.43 8.66 -4.43
CA ASP A 259 -65.18 8.75 -3.68
C ASP A 259 -63.81 8.56 -4.34
N GLY A 260 -62.95 9.49 -3.95
CA GLY A 260 -61.58 9.65 -4.38
C GLY A 260 -60.71 8.45 -4.05
N LYS A 261 -59.73 8.24 -4.92
CA LYS A 261 -58.46 7.63 -4.55
C LYS A 261 -57.38 8.08 -5.50
N GLU A 262 -56.34 8.70 -4.94
CA GLU A 262 -55.07 8.95 -5.62
C GLU A 262 -54.62 7.70 -6.38
N ARG A 263 -54.16 7.90 -7.61
CA ARG A 263 -53.28 6.93 -8.28
C ARG A 263 -51.90 7.54 -8.36
N LYS A 264 -51.07 7.24 -7.36
CA LYS A 264 -49.61 7.35 -7.44
C LYS A 264 -49.15 6.47 -8.60
N VAL A 265 -48.57 7.10 -9.62
CA VAL A 265 -47.80 6.42 -10.66
C VAL A 265 -46.45 6.09 -10.03
N PHE A 266 -46.26 4.84 -9.61
CA PHE A 266 -44.93 4.32 -9.31
C PHE A 266 -44.23 4.07 -10.65
N ILE A 267 -43.31 4.97 -11.01
CA ILE A 267 -42.30 4.69 -12.03
C ILE A 267 -41.22 3.87 -11.31
N SER A 268 -41.25 2.55 -11.50
CA SER A 268 -40.17 1.67 -11.07
C SER A 268 -39.01 1.84 -12.04
N VAL A 269 -38.05 2.68 -11.69
CA VAL A 269 -36.72 2.66 -12.31
C VAL A 269 -36.01 1.42 -11.76
N PHE A 270 -35.74 0.43 -12.60
CA PHE A 270 -34.76 -0.60 -12.29
C PHE A 270 -33.37 -0.06 -12.66
N THR A 271 -32.69 0.48 -11.66
CA THR A 271 -31.24 0.64 -11.64
C THR A 271 -30.61 -0.74 -11.45
N ALA A 272 -29.86 -1.22 -12.43
CA ALA A 272 -28.85 -2.24 -12.18
C ALA A 272 -27.63 -1.53 -11.62
N ALA A 273 -27.34 -1.77 -10.34
CA ALA A 273 -26.14 -1.30 -9.68
C ALA A 273 -24.94 -2.13 -10.13
N SER A 274 -23.92 -1.47 -10.68
CA SER A 274 -22.53 -1.92 -10.62
C SER A 274 -21.75 -0.87 -9.83
N GLY A 275 -20.98 -1.33 -8.85
CA GLY A 275 -20.33 -0.51 -7.82
C GLY A 275 -19.43 0.60 -8.37
N ALA A 276 -19.40 1.67 -7.59
CA ALA A 276 -18.58 2.85 -7.80
C ALA A 276 -17.10 2.58 -7.50
N GLN A 277 -16.21 3.18 -8.29
CA GLN A 277 -15.06 3.88 -7.74
C GLN A 277 -14.72 5.07 -8.65
N ASP A 278 -14.62 6.23 -8.02
CA ASP A 278 -14.49 7.57 -8.60
C ASP A 278 -13.27 7.73 -9.52
N HIS A 279 -13.49 8.27 -10.72
CA HIS A 279 -12.62 9.32 -11.27
C HIS A 279 -13.39 10.20 -12.27
N GLN A 280 -13.12 11.49 -12.18
CA GLN A 280 -13.80 12.64 -12.80
C GLN A 280 -13.65 12.67 -14.34
N PRO A 281 -14.58 13.33 -15.09
CA PRO A 281 -14.74 13.08 -16.51
C PRO A 281 -13.93 14.05 -17.38
N HIS A 282 -13.25 13.52 -18.39
CA HIS A 282 -12.98 14.23 -19.63
C HIS A 282 -13.52 13.36 -20.79
N ALA A 283 -14.79 13.54 -21.11
CA ALA A 283 -15.40 12.99 -22.31
C ALA A 283 -15.68 14.14 -23.29
N THR A 284 -14.76 14.30 -24.25
CA THR A 284 -14.94 15.14 -25.42
C THR A 284 -15.94 14.46 -26.34
N TRP A 285 -17.10 15.09 -26.54
CA TRP A 285 -18.11 14.62 -27.47
C TRP A 285 -17.67 14.95 -28.91
N CYS A 286 -17.27 13.95 -29.70
CA CYS A 286 -17.22 14.07 -31.15
C CYS A 286 -18.63 13.80 -31.71
N PHE A 287 -19.36 14.87 -32.06
CA PHE A 287 -20.44 14.78 -33.03
C PHE A 287 -19.83 14.88 -34.44
N ARG A 288 -20.35 14.05 -35.35
CA ARG A 288 -20.18 14.18 -36.79
C ARG A 288 -21.30 15.04 -37.35
#